data_AF-A0A8C5S0U4-F1
#
_entry.id   AF-A0A8C5S0U4-F1
#
_cell.length_a   1.000
_cell.length_b   1.000
_cell.length_c   1.000
_cell.angle_alpha   90.00
_cell.angle_beta   90.00
_cell.angle_gamma   90.00
#
_symmetry.space_group_name_H-M   'P 1'
#
loop_
_entity.id
_entity.type
_entity.pdbx_description
1 polymer ?
#
loop_
_entity_poly.entity_id
_entity_poly.type
_entity_poly.pdbx_seq_one_letter_code
_entity_poly.pdbx_strand_id
1 'polypeptide(L)'
;MVLRYLHFFQLVIILSVYGFTVALEKQLLCTSNDIDILYSYCGSGRDNFLFSVEPCWLRDRTKWQGTIFWIPKADLTVVNARIQLWNGPFKSLKWESTICYGVDDDYSYCGALKGETINTTVNISGSGPNYMKFLKV
;
A
#
# COMPACT_ATOMS: atom_id res chain seq x y z
N MET A 1 -30.12 6.35 -45.73
CA MET A 1 -29.14 7.12 -44.92
C MET A 1 -29.25 6.84 -43.41
N VAL A 2 -30.46 6.59 -42.87
CA VAL A 2 -30.73 6.32 -41.44
C VAL A 2 -30.07 5.03 -40.91
N LEU A 3 -30.06 3.94 -41.70
CA LEU A 3 -29.52 2.64 -41.29
C LEU A 3 -28.00 2.66 -41.01
N ARG A 4 -27.25 3.50 -41.73
CA ARG A 4 -25.80 3.63 -41.58
C ARG A 4 -25.41 4.36 -40.29
N TYR A 5 -26.28 5.25 -39.82
CA TYR A 5 -26.10 5.99 -38.57
C TYR A 5 -26.37 5.10 -37.35
N LEU A 6 -27.36 4.20 -37.45
CA LEU A 6 -27.70 3.23 -36.41
C LEU A 6 -26.54 2.26 -36.13
N HIS A 7 -25.91 1.72 -37.18
CA HIS A 7 -24.73 0.85 -37.05
C HIS A 7 -23.51 1.59 -36.50
N PHE A 8 -23.32 2.86 -36.87
CA PHE A 8 -22.23 3.68 -36.33
C PHE A 8 -22.43 3.97 -34.84
N PHE A 9 -23.67 4.26 -34.42
CA PHE A 9 -24.02 4.49 -33.02
C PHE A 9 -23.86 3.22 -32.17
N GLN A 10 -24.21 2.05 -32.72
CA GLN A 10 -23.95 0.75 -32.08
C GLN A 10 -22.46 0.49 -31.88
N LEU A 11 -21.61 0.77 -32.87
CA LEU A 11 -20.16 0.60 -32.76
C LEU A 11 -19.53 1.50 -31.68
N VAL A 12 -20.02 2.74 -31.55
CA VAL A 12 -19.57 3.69 -30.52
C VAL A 12 -19.94 3.21 -29.11
N ILE A 13 -21.13 2.64 -28.92
CA ILE A 13 -21.54 2.08 -27.62
C ILE A 13 -20.75 0.80 -27.27
N ILE A 14 -20.48 -0.07 -28.25
CA ILE A 14 -19.67 -1.27 -27.99
C ILE A 14 -18.24 -0.89 -27.60
N LEU A 15 -17.63 0.11 -28.26
CA LEU A 15 -16.29 0.59 -27.93
C LEU A 15 -16.21 1.30 -26.57
N SER A 16 -17.29 1.95 -26.10
CA SER A 16 -17.30 2.64 -24.80
C SER A 16 -17.39 1.67 -23.62
N VAL A 17 -18.04 0.51 -23.79
CA VAL A 17 -18.20 -0.52 -22.76
C VAL A 17 -16.91 -1.30 -22.50
N TYR A 18 -15.99 -1.39 -23.48
CA TYR A 18 -14.66 -2.00 -23.25
C TYR A 18 -13.72 -1.13 -22.38
N GLY A 19 -14.14 0.09 -22.03
CA GLY A 19 -13.39 1.02 -21.17
C GLY A 19 -13.67 0.89 -19.67
N PHE A 20 -14.44 -0.10 -19.20
CA PHE A 20 -14.63 -0.31 -17.77
C PHE A 20 -13.33 -0.86 -17.14
N THR A 21 -12.42 0.02 -16.77
CA THR A 21 -11.41 -0.28 -15.77
C THR A 21 -12.16 -0.55 -14.47
N VAL A 22 -12.19 -1.81 -14.02
CA VAL A 22 -12.72 -2.16 -12.71
C VAL A 22 -11.96 -1.31 -11.68
N ALA A 23 -12.67 -0.43 -10.97
CA ALA A 23 -12.06 0.43 -9.97
C ALA A 23 -11.44 -0.46 -8.89
N LEU A 24 -10.14 -0.29 -8.64
CA LEU A 24 -9.44 -1.05 -7.61
C LEU A 24 -10.02 -0.70 -6.25
N GLU A 25 -10.59 -1.68 -5.57
CA GLU A 25 -11.17 -1.50 -4.23
C GLU A 25 -10.08 -1.06 -3.25
N LYS A 26 -10.33 0.08 -2.59
CA LYS A 26 -9.47 0.64 -1.57
C LYS A 26 -10.03 0.30 -0.20
N GLN A 27 -9.17 -0.22 0.67
CA GLN A 27 -9.48 -0.50 2.07
C GLN A 27 -9.02 0.68 2.92
N LEU A 28 -9.87 1.10 3.87
CA LEU A 28 -9.51 2.10 4.86
C LEU A 28 -8.53 1.47 5.86
N LEU A 29 -7.32 2.01 5.95
CA LEU A 29 -6.35 1.61 6.96
C LEU A 29 -6.71 2.24 8.30
N CYS A 30 -6.87 3.57 8.29
CA CYS A 30 -7.27 4.35 9.44
C CYS A 30 -7.71 5.75 9.00
N THR A 31 -8.49 6.41 9.87
CA THR A 31 -8.97 7.78 9.69
C THR A 31 -8.71 8.59 10.96
N SER A 32 -8.52 9.88 10.80
CA SER A 32 -8.36 10.85 11.88
C SER A 32 -8.83 12.23 11.44
N ASN A 33 -8.79 13.20 12.35
CA ASN A 33 -9.17 14.58 12.05
C ASN A 33 -8.35 15.22 10.91
N ASP A 34 -7.09 14.81 10.75
CA ASP A 34 -6.14 15.45 9.82
C ASP A 34 -5.83 14.59 8.59
N ILE A 35 -6.11 13.29 8.62
CA ILE A 35 -5.73 12.36 7.54
C ILE A 35 -6.63 11.14 7.45
N ASP A 36 -6.94 10.77 6.20
CA ASP A 36 -7.48 9.47 5.81
C ASP A 36 -6.43 8.68 5.05
N ILE A 37 -6.13 7.47 5.54
CA ILE A 37 -5.17 6.56 4.89
C ILE A 37 -5.94 5.40 4.29
N LEU A 38 -5.89 5.29 2.97
CA LEU A 38 -6.47 4.18 2.22
C LEU A 38 -5.37 3.42 1.47
N TYR A 39 -5.55 2.11 1.33
CA TYR A 39 -4.60 1.26 0.62
C TYR A 39 -5.32 0.24 -0.27
N SER A 40 -4.60 -0.30 -1.23
CA SER A 40 -5.08 -1.35 -2.13
C SER A 40 -3.93 -2.25 -2.52
N TYR A 41 -4.19 -3.55 -2.67
CA TYR A 41 -3.17 -4.50 -3.06
C TYR A 41 -2.91 -4.46 -4.56
N CYS A 42 -1.63 -4.37 -4.94
CA CYS A 42 -1.19 -4.45 -6.34
C CYS A 42 -0.98 -5.90 -6.82
N GLY A 43 -1.12 -6.89 -5.94
CA GLY A 43 -0.87 -8.31 -6.23
C GLY A 43 -1.88 -9.25 -5.56
N SER A 44 -1.67 -10.56 -5.67
CA SER A 44 -2.58 -11.62 -5.20
C SER A 44 -2.54 -11.89 -3.68
N GLY A 45 -2.33 -10.85 -2.87
CA GLY A 45 -2.03 -10.96 -1.44
C GLY A 45 -3.16 -10.54 -0.48
N ARG A 46 -4.40 -10.38 -0.96
CA ARG A 46 -5.50 -9.76 -0.20
C ARG A 46 -5.80 -10.46 1.13
N ASP A 47 -5.76 -11.79 1.16
CA ASP A 47 -6.22 -12.56 2.33
C ASP A 47 -5.10 -12.91 3.31
N ASN A 48 -3.84 -12.64 2.94
CA ASN A 48 -2.68 -13.15 3.66
C ASN A 48 -1.92 -12.05 4.40
N PHE A 49 -2.22 -10.78 4.20
CA PHE A 49 -1.49 -9.66 4.81
C PHE A 49 -2.48 -8.62 5.31
N LEU A 50 -2.50 -8.36 6.61
CA LEU A 50 -3.24 -7.27 7.23
C LEU A 50 -2.26 -6.42 8.02
N PHE A 51 -2.45 -5.12 7.91
CA PHE A 51 -1.68 -4.13 8.65
C PHE A 51 -2.65 -3.15 9.27
N SER A 52 -2.46 -2.83 10.54
CA SER A 52 -3.13 -1.74 11.23
C SER A 52 -2.10 -0.86 11.89
N VAL A 53 -2.43 0.42 12.09
CA VAL A 53 -1.53 1.40 12.67
C VAL A 53 -2.25 2.27 13.68
N GLU A 54 -1.64 2.45 14.85
CA GLU A 54 -2.14 3.29 15.93
C GLU A 54 -1.00 4.14 16.53
N PRO A 55 -1.22 5.43 16.82
CA PRO A 55 -2.40 6.23 16.45
C PRO A 55 -2.36 6.65 14.97
N CYS A 56 -3.52 6.92 14.37
CA CYS A 56 -3.63 7.35 12.96
C CYS A 56 -3.31 8.85 12.74
N TRP A 57 -2.25 9.39 13.35
CA TRP A 57 -1.88 10.80 13.20
C TRP A 57 -0.47 10.94 12.66
N LEU A 58 -0.32 11.70 11.58
CA LEU A 58 0.99 12.03 11.02
C LEU A 58 1.62 13.26 11.69
N ARG A 59 0.79 14.21 12.15
CA ARG A 59 1.23 15.48 12.74
C ARG A 59 1.71 15.26 14.18
N ASP A 60 2.81 15.93 14.56
CA ASP A 60 3.35 16.01 15.93
C ASP A 60 3.79 14.68 16.60
N ARG A 61 3.75 13.55 15.88
CA ARG A 61 4.28 12.26 16.33
C ARG A 61 5.23 11.68 15.28
N THR A 62 6.29 11.03 15.77
CA THR A 62 7.27 10.32 14.93
C THR A 62 7.29 8.82 15.21
N LYS A 63 6.41 8.34 16.09
CA LYS A 63 6.32 6.96 16.55
C LYS A 63 4.89 6.47 16.39
N TRP A 64 4.77 5.32 15.74
CA TRP A 64 3.54 4.59 15.50
C TRP A 64 3.73 3.15 15.95
N GLN A 65 2.66 2.53 16.41
CA GLN A 65 2.61 1.11 16.65
C GLN A 65 1.81 0.47 15.51
N GLY A 66 2.45 -0.45 14.79
CA GLY A 66 1.83 -1.21 13.72
C GLY A 66 1.58 -2.64 14.17
N THR A 67 0.39 -3.18 13.92
CA THR A 67 0.13 -4.61 14.08
C THR A 67 0.10 -5.25 12.70
N ILE A 68 0.89 -6.31 12.54
CA ILE A 68 1.04 -7.05 11.29
C ILE A 68 0.49 -8.46 11.52
N PHE A 69 -0.46 -8.85 10.69
CA PHE A 69 -0.81 -10.24 10.46
C PHE A 69 -0.39 -10.62 9.06
N TRP A 70 0.50 -11.61 8.91
CA TRP A 70 1.03 -11.99 7.60
C TRP A 70 1.32 -13.49 7.50
N ILE A 71 0.86 -14.11 6.42
CA ILE A 71 1.26 -15.44 5.98
C ILE A 71 2.12 -15.29 4.71
N PRO A 72 3.46 -15.32 4.82
CA PRO A 72 4.34 -15.02 3.71
C PRO A 72 4.34 -16.16 2.68
N LYS A 73 4.46 -15.78 1.40
CA LYS A 73 4.51 -16.72 0.28
C LYS A 73 5.94 -17.21 -0.05
N ALA A 74 6.93 -16.70 0.67
CA ALA A 74 8.35 -17.01 0.57
C ALA A 74 9.02 -16.84 1.95
N ASP A 75 10.20 -17.40 2.12
CA ASP A 75 10.96 -17.30 3.37
C ASP A 75 11.46 -15.87 3.59
N LEU A 76 11.37 -15.38 4.82
CA LEU A 76 11.72 -14.00 5.21
C LEU A 76 13.17 -13.86 5.68
N THR A 77 14.11 -14.50 4.97
CA THR A 77 15.54 -14.41 5.28
C THR A 77 16.14 -13.04 4.92
N VAL A 78 15.78 -12.49 3.77
CA VAL A 78 16.18 -11.16 3.34
C VAL A 78 14.95 -10.42 2.81
N VAL A 79 14.54 -9.37 3.51
CA VAL A 79 13.31 -8.62 3.19
C VAL A 79 13.69 -7.18 2.89
N ASN A 80 13.39 -6.72 1.68
CA ASN A 80 13.62 -5.34 1.26
C ASN A 80 12.29 -4.61 1.09
N ALA A 81 12.13 -3.47 1.77
CA ALA A 81 11.00 -2.58 1.61
C ALA A 81 11.35 -1.46 0.61
N ARG A 82 10.48 -1.25 -0.37
CA ARG A 82 10.56 -0.13 -1.31
C ARG A 82 9.30 0.70 -1.19
N ILE A 83 9.48 1.97 -0.86
CA ILE A 83 8.40 2.95 -0.73
C ILE A 83 8.59 4.01 -1.80
N GLN A 84 7.53 4.26 -2.56
CA GLN A 84 7.47 5.39 -3.49
C GLN A 84 6.30 6.28 -3.12
N LEU A 85 6.62 7.47 -2.62
CA LEU A 85 5.65 8.50 -2.27
C LEU A 85 5.44 9.42 -3.46
N TRP A 86 4.18 9.72 -3.77
CA TRP A 86 3.80 10.63 -4.84
C TRP A 86 3.00 11.80 -4.26
N ASN A 87 3.34 13.02 -4.67
CA ASN A 87 2.53 14.20 -4.42
C ASN A 87 2.18 14.84 -5.77
N GLY A 88 0.96 14.58 -6.22
CA GLY A 88 0.57 14.88 -7.59
C GLY A 88 1.35 14.05 -8.64
N PRO A 89 1.22 14.41 -9.93
CA PRO A 89 1.76 13.59 -11.04
C PRO A 89 3.28 13.68 -11.22
N PHE A 90 3.95 14.72 -10.69
CA PHE A 90 5.35 15.02 -11.03
C PHE A 90 6.34 14.87 -9.88
N LYS A 91 5.89 14.92 -8.63
CA LYS A 91 6.77 14.86 -7.46
C LYS A 91 6.73 13.46 -6.87
N SER A 92 7.87 12.75 -6.90
CA SER A 92 8.00 11.46 -6.22
C SER A 92 9.26 11.39 -5.35
N LEU A 93 9.14 10.70 -4.21
CA LEU A 93 10.26 10.35 -3.34
C LEU A 93 10.34 8.83 -3.28
N LYS A 94 11.52 8.29 -3.60
CA LYS A 94 11.81 6.86 -3.49
C LYS A 94 12.66 6.61 -2.26
N TRP A 95 12.29 5.60 -1.49
CA TRP A 95 13.02 5.12 -0.34
C TRP A 95 13.09 3.60 -0.41
N GLU A 96 14.28 3.05 -0.19
CA GLU A 96 14.51 1.61 -0.13
C GLU A 96 15.28 1.32 1.16
N SER A 97 14.86 0.28 1.88
CA SER A 97 15.51 -0.17 3.10
C SER A 97 15.39 -1.67 3.22
N THR A 98 16.46 -2.29 3.67
CA THR A 98 16.44 -3.68 4.11
C THR A 98 15.83 -3.73 5.52
N ILE A 99 14.85 -4.62 5.70
CA ILE A 99 14.11 -4.84 6.95
C ILE A 99 14.65 -6.07 7.66
N CYS A 100 14.97 -7.13 6.90
CA CYS A 100 15.64 -8.32 7.39
C CYS A 100 16.94 -8.52 6.60
N TYR A 101 18.06 -8.59 7.30
CA TYR A 101 19.41 -8.92 6.85
C TYR A 101 19.74 -10.41 7.04
N GLY A 102 18.92 -11.15 7.80
CA GLY A 102 19.12 -12.59 8.06
C GLY A 102 18.00 -13.23 8.87
N VAL A 103 18.29 -14.41 9.46
CA VAL A 103 17.33 -15.23 10.25
C VAL A 103 17.20 -14.76 11.70
N ASP A 104 18.25 -14.16 12.26
CA ASP A 104 18.29 -13.65 13.64
C ASP A 104 18.64 -12.16 13.59
N ASP A 105 17.62 -11.35 13.38
CA ASP A 105 17.73 -9.92 13.12
C ASP A 105 16.78 -9.13 14.04
N ASP A 106 16.79 -7.80 13.93
CA ASP A 106 16.07 -6.87 14.81
C ASP A 106 14.58 -7.20 14.97
N TYR A 107 13.94 -7.73 13.93
CA TYR A 107 12.55 -8.13 13.98
C TYR A 107 12.39 -9.64 14.11
N SER A 108 11.55 -10.06 15.07
CA SER A 108 11.27 -11.47 15.36
C SER A 108 10.63 -12.26 14.21
N TYR A 109 10.13 -11.58 13.18
CA TYR A 109 9.57 -12.22 11.98
C TYR A 109 10.61 -12.44 10.88
N CYS A 110 11.82 -11.91 11.03
CA CYS A 110 12.93 -12.26 10.15
C CYS A 110 13.28 -13.74 10.36
N GLY A 111 13.52 -14.45 9.27
CA GLY A 111 13.70 -15.91 9.30
C GLY A 111 12.42 -16.75 9.27
N ALA A 112 11.23 -16.13 9.35
CA ALA A 112 9.97 -16.87 9.21
C ALA A 112 9.90 -17.59 7.85
N LEU A 113 9.44 -18.83 7.86
CA LEU A 113 9.34 -19.67 6.67
C LEU A 113 8.03 -19.41 5.91
N LYS A 114 8.04 -19.75 4.62
CA LYS A 114 6.83 -19.72 3.79
C LYS A 114 5.68 -20.47 4.46
N GLY A 115 4.54 -19.79 4.59
CA GLY A 115 3.32 -20.37 5.15
C GLY A 115 3.21 -20.27 6.68
N GLU A 116 4.25 -19.81 7.39
CA GLU A 116 4.14 -19.53 8.81
C GLU A 116 3.23 -18.33 9.08
N THR A 117 2.55 -18.32 10.23
CA THR A 117 1.68 -17.21 10.61
C THR A 117 2.45 -16.21 11.44
N ILE A 118 2.65 -15.01 10.91
CA ILE A 118 3.23 -13.88 11.62
C ILE A 118 2.08 -13.07 12.19
N ASN A 119 2.05 -12.90 13.51
CA ASN A 119 1.13 -12.00 14.20
C ASN A 119 1.92 -11.26 15.28
N THR A 120 2.34 -10.04 14.97
CA THR A 120 3.24 -9.28 15.83
C THR A 120 2.97 -7.79 15.75
N THR A 121 3.44 -7.09 16.77
CA THR A 121 3.35 -5.65 16.88
C THR A 121 4.74 -5.06 16.73
N VAL A 122 4.87 -4.11 15.81
CA VAL A 122 6.12 -3.42 15.50
C VAL A 122 6.00 -1.95 15.87
N ASN A 123 7.07 -1.40 16.42
CA ASN A 123 7.17 0.04 16.61
C ASN A 123 7.81 0.66 15.37
N ILE A 124 7.03 1.47 14.67
CA ILE A 124 7.46 2.16 13.46
C ILE A 124 7.83 3.58 13.86
N SER A 125 9.08 3.96 13.64
CA SER A 125 9.51 5.35 13.77
C SER A 125 9.84 5.92 12.40
N GLY A 126 9.21 7.04 12.06
CA GLY A 126 9.52 7.81 10.86
C GLY A 126 10.45 8.96 11.18
N SER A 127 11.20 9.40 10.17
CA SER A 127 12.11 10.56 10.24
C SER A 127 11.36 11.90 10.26
N GLY A 128 10.41 12.04 11.19
CA GLY A 128 9.69 13.26 11.53
C GLY A 128 9.41 14.25 10.37
N PRO A 129 9.74 15.55 10.50
CA PRO A 129 9.22 16.65 9.67
C PRO A 129 9.62 16.63 8.17
N ASN A 130 10.41 15.65 7.70
CA ASN A 130 10.87 15.61 6.32
C ASN A 130 9.77 15.19 5.33
N TYR A 131 8.85 14.31 5.70
CA TYR A 131 7.71 13.99 4.84
C TYR A 131 6.72 15.18 4.76
N MET A 132 6.56 15.94 5.85
CA MET A 132 5.75 17.17 5.87
C MET A 132 6.27 18.21 4.88
N LYS A 133 7.60 18.34 4.70
CA LYS A 133 8.19 19.19 3.65
C LYS A 133 7.87 18.70 2.23
N PHE A 134 7.73 17.39 2.04
CA PHE A 134 7.35 16.82 0.75
C PHE A 134 5.86 17.07 0.42
N LEU A 135 5.00 17.03 1.45
CA LEU A 135 3.56 17.29 1.36
C LEU A 135 3.17 18.76 1.26
N LYS A 136 4.01 19.68 1.76
CA LYS A 136 3.82 21.12 1.52
C LYS A 136 3.96 21.41 0.02
N VAL A 137 2.84 21.80 -0.58
CA VAL A 137 2.73 22.42 -1.92
C VAL A 137 3.06 23.89 -1.78
#